data_AF-A0A3M1R3S0-F1
#
_entry.id   AF-A0A3M1R3S0-F1
#
_cell.length_a   1.000
_cell.length_b   1.000
_cell.length_c   1.000
_cell.angle_alpha   90.00
_cell.angle_beta   90.00
_cell.angle_gamma   90.00
#
_symmetry.space_group_name_H-M   'P 1'
#
loop_
_entity.id
_entity.type
_entity.pdbx_description
1 polymer ?
#
loop_
_entity_poly.entity_id
_entity_poly.type
_entity_poly.pdbx_seq_one_letter_code
_entity_poly.pdbx_strand_id
1 'polypeptide(L)'
;MDSIPTANRLPRYTRRDFLRKSATLGAVLAGGITFPSSRSRLYAGEKRLFEGVTLNLLLNAEPYAYAVRKHQQALYEKYGIRLNIELTGLGGPDYTKQMVEFTSGSGLYDIVFMSPVWMADFSPYMEPLEPLAKKWNLDFKLDDIAESFRKVYNSWDGVWYTVPFDGDVHILFYNKVAFETPEHKTRFRDKYGYELTPPQTWDQWRDMAEFFTGWDWMGGGGQKRYGG
;
A
#
# COMPACT_ATOMS: atom_id res chain seq x y z
N MET A 1 16.08 -57.62 11.88
CA MET A 1 15.94 -56.40 12.72
C MET A 1 16.22 -55.24 11.79
N ASP A 2 15.13 -54.69 11.26
CA ASP A 2 15.14 -53.79 10.11
C ASP A 2 15.59 -52.39 10.48
N SER A 3 16.44 -51.81 9.63
CA SER A 3 16.97 -50.46 9.71
C SER A 3 15.88 -49.42 9.50
N ILE A 4 15.75 -48.48 10.45
CA ILE A 4 14.85 -47.33 10.39
C ILE A 4 15.26 -46.41 9.22
N PRO A 5 14.34 -45.99 8.33
CA PRO A 5 14.66 -45.08 7.24
C PRO A 5 15.04 -43.69 7.77
N THR A 6 16.17 -43.17 7.29
CA THR A 6 16.61 -41.80 7.55
C THR A 6 15.65 -40.80 6.88
N ALA A 7 15.05 -39.93 7.70
CA ALA A 7 14.18 -38.86 7.21
C ALA A 7 14.93 -37.96 6.21
N ASN A 8 14.39 -37.84 5.00
CA ASN A 8 14.87 -36.89 4.00
C ASN A 8 14.87 -35.47 4.61
N ARG A 9 16.05 -34.92 4.87
CA ARG A 9 16.21 -33.54 5.33
C ARG A 9 15.88 -32.61 4.17
N LEU A 10 14.78 -31.84 4.29
CA LEU A 10 14.51 -30.74 3.37
C LEU A 10 15.68 -29.72 3.41
N PRO A 11 16.07 -29.13 2.26
CA PRO A 11 17.22 -28.23 2.19
C PRO A 11 16.99 -26.94 3.00
N ARG A 12 18.05 -26.44 3.66
CA ARG A 12 18.06 -25.13 4.35
C ARG A 12 17.94 -24.00 3.31
N TYR A 13 17.10 -23.01 3.58
CA TYR A 13 16.96 -21.80 2.76
C TYR A 13 17.61 -20.61 3.47
N THR A 14 18.56 -19.93 2.82
CA THR A 14 19.12 -18.64 3.24
C THR A 14 18.33 -17.47 2.64
N ARG A 15 18.55 -16.21 3.09
CA ARG A 15 17.96 -15.00 2.45
C ARG A 15 18.20 -14.98 0.93
N ARG A 16 19.43 -15.28 0.51
CA ARG A 16 19.78 -15.38 -0.91
C ARG A 16 19.07 -16.56 -1.59
N ASP A 17 18.86 -17.69 -0.90
CA ASP A 17 18.06 -18.79 -1.44
C ASP A 17 16.57 -18.48 -1.51
N PHE A 18 16.01 -17.64 -0.63
CA PHE A 18 14.62 -17.18 -0.77
C PHE A 18 14.46 -16.30 -2.01
N LEU A 19 15.36 -15.31 -2.17
CA LEU A 19 15.37 -14.43 -3.34
C LEU A 19 15.72 -15.18 -4.65
N ARG A 20 16.49 -16.26 -4.59
CA ARG A 20 16.83 -17.10 -5.75
C ARG A 20 15.95 -18.33 -5.96
N LYS A 21 15.26 -18.86 -4.97
CA LYS A 21 14.39 -20.07 -5.07
C LYS A 21 12.91 -19.73 -5.02
N SER A 22 12.56 -18.46 -4.83
CA SER A 22 11.55 -17.80 -5.67
C SER A 22 12.01 -17.75 -7.15
N ALA A 23 12.93 -18.63 -7.58
CA ALA A 23 13.08 -19.04 -8.97
C ALA A 23 12.78 -20.54 -9.29
N THR A 24 12.35 -21.42 -8.37
CA THR A 24 12.39 -22.89 -8.65
C THR A 24 11.40 -23.85 -7.91
N LEU A 25 10.22 -23.41 -7.48
CA LEU A 25 9.28 -24.20 -6.66
C LEU A 25 7.88 -24.17 -7.29
N GLY A 26 7.80 -24.62 -8.53
CA GLY A 26 6.56 -25.02 -9.18
C GLY A 26 6.66 -26.48 -9.62
N ALA A 27 6.30 -27.42 -8.74
CA ALA A 27 5.92 -28.80 -9.08
C ALA A 27 5.59 -29.64 -7.82
N VAL A 28 4.43 -29.42 -7.18
CA VAL A 28 3.76 -30.49 -6.38
C VAL A 28 2.22 -30.48 -6.50
N LEU A 29 1.54 -29.42 -6.97
CA LEU A 29 0.07 -29.38 -6.91
C LEU A 29 -0.68 -29.85 -8.16
N ALA A 30 -0.15 -30.80 -8.92
CA ALA A 30 -0.88 -31.45 -10.03
C ALA A 30 -0.90 -32.97 -9.86
N GLY A 31 -1.86 -33.46 -9.10
CA GLY A 31 -2.13 -34.89 -8.93
C GLY A 31 -3.27 -35.10 -7.95
N GLY A 32 -4.48 -35.28 -8.48
CA GLY A 32 -5.69 -35.47 -7.69
C GLY A 32 -5.56 -36.65 -6.72
N ILE A 33 -5.69 -36.37 -5.43
CA ILE A 33 -6.09 -37.34 -4.42
C ILE A 33 -7.11 -36.62 -3.55
N THR A 34 -8.34 -37.14 -3.57
CA THR A 34 -9.43 -36.76 -2.66
C THR A 34 -8.95 -36.84 -1.21
N PHE A 35 -8.91 -35.72 -0.49
CA PHE A 35 -8.71 -35.73 0.96
C PHE A 35 -10.05 -35.95 1.67
N PRO A 36 -10.15 -36.93 2.60
CA PRO A 36 -11.24 -36.95 3.54
C PRO A 36 -11.11 -35.75 4.47
N SER A 37 -12.24 -35.13 4.79
CA SER A 37 -12.36 -34.13 5.84
C SER A 37 -11.90 -34.71 7.18
N SER A 38 -10.74 -34.28 7.68
CA SER A 38 -10.34 -34.55 9.06
C SER A 38 -9.58 -33.38 9.66
N ARG A 39 -10.29 -32.70 10.55
CA ARG A 39 -9.85 -31.96 11.74
C ARG A 39 -8.34 -31.99 12.04
N SER A 40 -7.78 -30.78 12.15
CA SER A 40 -6.78 -30.37 13.14
C SER A 40 -5.78 -31.44 13.62
N ARG A 41 -4.59 -31.44 13.01
CA ARG A 41 -3.34 -31.76 13.70
C ARG A 41 -2.35 -30.64 13.45
N LEU A 42 -2.29 -29.72 14.42
CA LEU A 42 -1.09 -28.92 14.66
C LEU A 42 0.04 -29.91 14.96
N TYR A 43 0.88 -30.18 13.97
CA TYR A 43 2.13 -30.91 14.19
C TYR A 43 3.15 -29.95 14.79
N ALA A 44 3.33 -30.05 16.12
CA ALA A 44 4.54 -29.57 16.77
C ALA A 44 5.72 -30.40 16.24
N GLY A 45 6.49 -29.87 15.29
CA GLY A 45 7.72 -30.51 14.80
C GLY A 45 8.14 -30.19 13.36
N GLU A 46 7.24 -29.73 12.50
CA GLU A 46 7.64 -29.26 11.16
C GLU A 46 8.17 -27.84 11.23
N LYS A 47 9.41 -27.62 10.77
CA LYS A 47 9.95 -26.27 10.61
C LYS A 47 9.06 -25.50 9.65
N ARG A 48 8.68 -24.28 10.04
CA ARG A 48 7.88 -23.40 9.20
C ARG A 48 8.59 -23.18 7.86
N LEU A 49 7.80 -22.98 6.81
CA LEU A 49 8.25 -22.97 5.42
C LEU A 49 9.47 -22.06 5.16
N PHE A 50 9.52 -20.91 5.84
CA PHE A 50 10.58 -19.91 5.72
C PHE A 50 11.23 -19.60 7.09
N GLU A 51 11.27 -20.59 7.99
CA GLU A 51 11.90 -20.44 9.31
C GLU A 51 13.36 -19.97 9.18
N GLY A 52 13.67 -18.83 9.81
CA GLY A 52 15.00 -18.21 9.77
C GLY A 52 15.21 -17.19 8.66
N VAL A 53 14.20 -16.95 7.81
CA VAL A 53 14.20 -15.84 6.86
C VAL A 53 13.80 -14.54 7.57
N THR A 54 14.62 -13.51 7.39
CA THR A 54 14.28 -12.13 7.77
C THR A 54 14.19 -11.28 6.52
N LEU A 55 13.09 -10.55 6.36
CA LEU A 55 12.92 -9.52 5.33
C LEU A 55 13.16 -8.15 5.94
N ASN A 56 13.99 -7.35 5.28
CA ASN A 56 14.27 -5.96 5.65
C ASN A 56 13.33 -5.03 4.89
N LEU A 57 12.54 -4.24 5.60
CA LEU A 57 11.53 -3.35 5.04
C LEU A 57 11.88 -1.90 5.37
N LEU A 58 11.82 -1.02 4.37
CA LEU A 58 11.83 0.43 4.58
C LEU A 58 10.42 0.97 4.35
N LEU A 59 9.77 1.44 5.41
CA LEU A 59 8.38 1.91 5.36
C LEU A 59 8.29 3.36 5.82
N ASN A 60 7.34 4.13 5.27
CA ASN A 60 6.98 5.40 5.88
C ASN A 60 6.47 5.18 7.32
N ALA A 61 6.65 6.21 8.15
CA ALA A 61 6.12 6.24 9.51
C ALA A 61 4.58 6.09 9.55
N GLU A 62 4.00 6.14 10.75
CA GLU A 62 2.56 5.94 10.91
C GLU A 62 1.73 6.92 10.07
N PRO A 63 0.59 6.46 9.50
CA PRO A 63 -0.13 5.21 9.81
C PRO A 63 0.28 3.96 8.98
N TYR A 64 1.20 4.07 8.03
CA TYR A 64 1.48 2.99 7.06
C TYR A 64 2.11 1.76 7.71
N ALA A 65 3.08 1.98 8.60
CA ALA A 65 3.79 0.89 9.25
C ALA A 65 2.91 0.07 10.22
N TYR A 66 1.82 0.64 10.74
CA TYR A 66 0.84 -0.07 11.57
C TYR A 66 0.28 -1.31 10.86
N ALA A 67 -0.12 -1.17 9.59
CA ALA A 67 -0.72 -2.27 8.83
C ALA A 67 0.24 -3.47 8.73
N VAL A 68 1.52 -3.22 8.42
CA VAL A 68 2.53 -4.28 8.32
C VAL A 68 2.80 -4.91 9.69
N ARG A 69 2.97 -4.10 10.74
CA ARG A 69 3.22 -4.60 12.10
C ARG A 69 2.08 -5.47 12.62
N LYS A 70 0.83 -5.10 12.34
CA LYS A 70 -0.35 -5.88 12.74
C LYS A 70 -0.34 -7.31 12.20
N HIS A 71 0.27 -7.53 11.03
CA HIS A 71 0.35 -8.84 10.38
C HIS A 71 1.67 -9.59 10.67
N GLN A 72 2.65 -8.95 11.30
CA GLN A 72 3.98 -9.53 11.54
C GLN A 72 3.91 -10.84 12.35
N GLN A 73 3.10 -10.88 13.40
CA GLN A 73 2.96 -12.08 14.23
C GLN A 73 2.35 -13.24 13.43
N ALA A 74 1.29 -12.97 12.66
CA ALA A 74 0.64 -13.97 11.82
C ALA A 74 1.58 -14.51 10.72
N LEU A 75 2.40 -13.65 10.12
CA LEU A 75 3.43 -14.05 9.16
C LEU A 75 4.48 -14.97 9.80
N TYR A 76 4.94 -14.63 11.01
CA TYR A 76 5.89 -15.47 11.73
C TYR A 76 5.28 -16.82 12.12
N GLU A 77 4.09 -16.84 12.70
CA GLU A 77 3.44 -18.08 13.15
C GLU A 77 3.16 -19.03 11.99
N LYS A 78 2.66 -18.50 10.87
CA LYS A 78 2.29 -19.29 9.70
C LYS A 78 3.50 -19.71 8.86
N TYR A 79 4.48 -18.83 8.69
CA TYR A 79 5.54 -19.00 7.70
C TYR A 79 6.95 -18.99 8.27
N GLY A 80 7.16 -18.52 9.50
CA GLY A 80 8.49 -18.40 10.12
C GLY A 80 9.29 -17.18 9.65
N ILE A 81 8.65 -16.29 8.89
CA ILE A 81 9.26 -15.06 8.37
C ILE A 81 9.34 -14.02 9.48
N ARG A 82 10.52 -13.41 9.63
CA ARG A 82 10.72 -12.24 10.50
C ARG A 82 10.76 -10.98 9.64
N LEU A 83 10.22 -9.89 10.18
CA LEU A 83 10.30 -8.58 9.55
C LEU A 83 11.24 -7.70 10.38
N ASN A 84 12.22 -7.10 9.72
CA ASN A 84 13.05 -6.03 10.26
C ASN A 84 12.61 -4.73 9.58
N ILE A 85 11.88 -3.89 10.30
CA ILE A 85 11.23 -2.71 9.75
C ILE A 85 11.99 -1.47 10.18
N GLU A 86 12.49 -0.73 9.21
CA GLU A 86 13.02 0.61 9.41
C GLU A 86 12.01 1.64 8.93
N LEU A 87 11.88 2.72 9.69
CA LEU A 87 10.94 3.80 9.39
C LEU A 87 11.67 5.00 8.79
N THR A 88 10.99 5.64 7.84
CA THR A 88 11.42 6.89 7.22
C THR A 88 10.32 7.94 7.31
N GLY A 89 10.68 9.20 7.09
CA GLY A 89 9.73 10.31 7.01
C GLY A 89 8.84 10.21 5.75
N LEU A 90 8.11 11.28 5.44
CA LEU A 90 7.34 11.41 4.19
C LEU A 90 8.05 12.37 3.23
N GLY A 91 7.84 12.18 1.92
CA GLY A 91 8.29 13.11 0.89
C GLY A 91 9.82 13.09 0.65
N GLY A 92 10.43 14.27 0.50
CA GLY A 92 11.81 14.42 0.04
C GLY A 92 12.89 13.62 0.81
N PRO A 93 12.87 13.57 2.16
CA PRO A 93 13.82 12.75 2.93
C PRO A 93 13.72 11.26 2.62
N ASP A 94 12.50 10.77 2.37
CA ASP A 94 12.25 9.37 2.03
C ASP A 94 12.82 9.03 0.65
N TYR A 95 12.47 9.83 -0.36
CA TYR A 95 13.04 9.70 -1.71
C TYR A 95 14.57 9.68 -1.69
N THR A 96 15.18 10.64 -1.00
CA THR A 96 16.64 10.79 -0.94
C THR A 96 17.29 9.53 -0.35
N LYS A 97 16.73 9.00 0.75
CA LYS A 97 17.24 7.79 1.38
C LYS A 97 17.13 6.58 0.45
N GLN A 98 15.96 6.35 -0.13
CA GLN A 98 15.74 5.22 -1.04
C GLN A 98 16.68 5.28 -2.25
N MET A 99 16.85 6.45 -2.87
CA MET A 99 17.76 6.61 -4.00
C MET A 99 19.23 6.37 -3.64
N VAL A 100 19.68 6.78 -2.46
CA VAL A 100 21.05 6.47 -2.00
C VAL A 100 21.24 4.95 -1.88
N GLU A 101 20.25 4.23 -1.37
CA GLU A 101 20.31 2.77 -1.26
C GLU A 101 20.30 2.07 -2.63
N PHE A 102 19.46 2.53 -3.54
CA PHE A 102 19.37 1.98 -4.90
C PHE A 102 20.66 2.21 -5.70
N THR A 103 21.18 3.43 -5.67
CA THR A 103 22.39 3.79 -6.42
C THR A 103 23.67 3.21 -5.84
N SER A 104 23.72 2.98 -4.52
CA SER A 104 24.85 2.31 -3.87
C SER A 104 24.85 0.79 -4.07
N GLY A 105 23.72 0.19 -4.46
CA GLY A 105 23.58 -1.25 -4.64
C GLY A 105 23.76 -2.03 -3.33
N SER A 106 23.49 -1.40 -2.19
CA SER A 106 23.72 -1.97 -0.85
C SER A 106 22.94 -3.27 -0.60
N GLY A 107 21.76 -3.41 -1.23
CA GLY A 107 20.84 -4.52 -1.05
C GLY A 107 20.32 -4.65 0.39
N LEU A 108 20.28 -3.53 1.13
CA LEU A 108 19.87 -3.50 2.54
C LEU A 108 18.40 -3.84 2.72
N TYR A 109 17.52 -3.35 1.84
CA TYR A 109 16.07 -3.56 1.92
C TYR A 109 15.59 -4.55 0.85
N ASP A 110 14.64 -5.41 1.23
CA ASP A 110 13.96 -6.36 0.36
C ASP A 110 12.65 -5.77 -0.19
N ILE A 111 11.96 -4.94 0.60
CA ILE A 111 10.70 -4.28 0.24
C ILE A 111 10.78 -2.82 0.70
N VAL A 112 10.39 -1.91 -0.19
CA VAL A 112 10.33 -0.48 0.09
C VAL A 112 8.90 0.01 -0.10
N PHE A 113 8.47 0.91 0.78
CA PHE A 113 7.27 1.69 0.58
C PHE A 113 7.66 2.95 -0.20
N MET A 114 6.96 3.25 -1.29
CA MET A 114 7.32 4.38 -2.16
C MET A 114 6.09 5.12 -2.66
N SER A 115 6.27 6.40 -3.00
CA SER A 115 5.25 7.17 -3.70
C SER A 115 5.22 6.81 -5.18
N PRO A 116 4.03 6.62 -5.79
CA PRO A 116 3.91 6.29 -7.21
C PRO A 116 4.49 7.37 -8.14
N VAL A 117 4.59 8.62 -7.68
CA VAL A 117 5.17 9.72 -8.49
C VAL A 117 6.67 9.54 -8.76
N TRP A 118 7.34 8.65 -8.03
CA TRP A 118 8.77 8.32 -8.21
C TRP A 118 9.00 7.05 -9.03
N MET A 119 7.95 6.42 -9.58
CA MET A 119 8.06 5.14 -10.30
C MET A 119 9.07 5.19 -11.44
N ALA A 120 9.10 6.29 -12.20
CA ALA A 120 10.05 6.47 -13.30
C ALA A 120 11.51 6.36 -12.81
N ASP A 121 11.84 7.07 -11.74
CA ASP A 121 13.19 7.12 -11.16
C ASP A 121 13.59 5.79 -10.52
N PHE A 122 12.62 5.07 -9.93
CA PHE A 122 12.88 3.86 -9.16
C PHE A 122 12.88 2.59 -10.02
N SER A 123 12.12 2.58 -11.12
CA SER A 123 11.96 1.42 -12.01
C SER A 123 13.27 0.73 -12.44
N PRO A 124 14.40 1.43 -12.70
CA PRO A 124 15.65 0.77 -13.09
C PRO A 124 16.27 -0.08 -11.97
N TYR A 125 15.85 0.11 -10.71
CA TYR A 125 16.37 -0.56 -9.53
C TYR A 125 15.40 -1.60 -8.95
N MET A 126 14.23 -1.77 -9.56
CA MET A 126 13.17 -2.64 -9.08
C MET A 126 13.07 -3.92 -9.93
N GLU A 127 12.73 -5.02 -9.27
CA GLU A 127 12.46 -6.30 -9.94
C GLU A 127 11.05 -6.25 -10.56
N PRO A 128 10.88 -6.53 -11.86
CA PRO A 128 9.56 -6.65 -12.47
C PRO A 128 8.75 -7.76 -11.79
N LEU A 129 7.51 -7.46 -11.40
CA LEU A 129 6.65 -8.40 -10.67
C LEU A 129 5.92 -9.38 -11.58
N GLU A 130 5.66 -9.03 -12.84
CA GLU A 130 4.93 -9.91 -13.76
C GLU A 130 5.63 -11.27 -13.98
N PRO A 131 6.95 -11.34 -14.24
CA PRO A 131 7.65 -12.61 -14.35
C PRO A 131 7.60 -13.43 -13.06
N LEU A 132 7.71 -12.78 -11.90
CA LEU A 132 7.60 -13.43 -10.60
C LEU A 132 6.18 -13.98 -10.38
N ALA A 133 5.15 -13.18 -10.64
CA ALA A 133 3.76 -13.58 -10.48
C ALA A 133 3.42 -14.82 -11.32
N LYS A 134 3.81 -14.82 -12.61
CA LYS A 134 3.64 -15.97 -13.50
C LYS A 134 4.39 -17.20 -13.00
N LYS A 135 5.64 -17.02 -12.60
CA LYS A 135 6.51 -18.10 -12.14
C LYS A 135 5.98 -18.80 -10.89
N TRP A 136 5.39 -18.04 -9.98
CA TRP A 136 4.89 -18.51 -8.69
C TRP A 136 3.40 -18.80 -8.66
N ASN A 137 2.72 -18.59 -9.79
CA ASN A 137 1.27 -18.63 -9.86
C ASN A 137 0.64 -17.76 -8.75
N LEU A 138 1.19 -16.55 -8.55
CA LEU A 138 0.69 -15.59 -7.57
C LEU A 138 -0.40 -14.74 -8.21
N ASP A 139 -1.54 -14.73 -7.57
CA ASP A 139 -2.64 -13.85 -7.91
C ASP A 139 -2.70 -12.70 -6.90
N PHE A 140 -2.29 -11.51 -7.35
CA PHE A 140 -2.30 -10.28 -6.56
C PHE A 140 -3.68 -9.61 -6.55
N LYS A 141 -4.71 -10.24 -7.15
CA LYS A 141 -6.07 -9.72 -7.22
C LYS A 141 -6.14 -8.31 -7.80
N LEU A 142 -5.25 -8.02 -8.77
CA LEU A 142 -5.15 -6.71 -9.36
C LEU A 142 -6.49 -6.27 -9.93
N ASP A 143 -7.25 -7.17 -10.57
CA ASP A 143 -8.56 -6.86 -11.17
C ASP A 143 -9.60 -6.29 -10.18
N ASP A 144 -9.43 -6.54 -8.87
CA ASP A 144 -10.30 -6.02 -7.79
C ASP A 144 -9.91 -4.59 -7.33
N ILE A 145 -8.81 -4.05 -7.85
CA ILE A 145 -8.29 -2.71 -7.53
C ILE A 145 -8.75 -1.74 -8.63
N ALA A 146 -9.00 -0.46 -8.38
CA ALA A 146 -9.38 0.44 -9.48
C ALA A 146 -8.27 0.57 -10.55
N GLU A 147 -8.67 0.75 -11.82
CA GLU A 147 -7.75 0.74 -12.97
C GLU A 147 -6.65 1.80 -12.88
N SER A 148 -6.96 2.99 -12.39
CA SER A 148 -6.00 4.09 -12.19
C SER A 148 -4.85 3.67 -11.28
N PHE A 149 -5.15 3.04 -10.14
CA PHE A 149 -4.13 2.55 -9.22
C PHE A 149 -3.32 1.41 -9.84
N ARG A 150 -3.96 0.49 -10.58
CA ARG A 150 -3.21 -0.58 -11.25
C ARG A 150 -2.21 -0.08 -12.28
N LYS A 151 -2.66 0.78 -13.20
CA LYS A 151 -1.90 1.17 -14.39
C LYS A 151 -0.94 2.32 -14.15
N VAL A 152 -1.34 3.31 -13.35
CA VAL A 152 -0.53 4.52 -13.14
C VAL A 152 0.37 4.37 -11.92
N TYR A 153 -0.10 3.75 -10.83
CA TYR A 153 0.66 3.75 -9.58
C TYR A 153 1.69 2.62 -9.49
N ASN A 154 1.52 1.53 -10.24
CA ASN A 154 2.39 0.35 -10.10
C ASN A 154 3.26 0.03 -11.30
N SER A 155 3.10 0.76 -12.39
CA SER A 155 3.76 0.45 -13.65
C SER A 155 4.44 1.66 -14.24
N TRP A 156 5.54 1.43 -14.93
CA TRP A 156 6.25 2.43 -15.73
C TRP A 156 6.67 1.80 -17.05
N ASP A 157 6.47 2.53 -18.14
CA ASP A 157 6.75 2.07 -19.51
C ASP A 157 6.17 0.66 -19.83
N GLY A 158 4.96 0.40 -19.32
CA GLY A 158 4.26 -0.88 -19.50
C GLY A 158 4.77 -2.03 -18.64
N VAL A 159 5.78 -1.81 -17.78
CA VAL A 159 6.33 -2.83 -16.87
C VAL A 159 5.79 -2.63 -15.46
N TRP A 160 5.32 -3.72 -14.85
CA TRP A 160 4.74 -3.75 -13.50
C TRP A 160 5.81 -4.00 -12.43
N TYR A 161 5.92 -3.11 -11.43
CA TYR A 161 6.98 -3.12 -10.41
C TYR A 161 6.50 -3.18 -8.95
N THR A 162 5.32 -2.66 -8.62
CA THR A 162 4.87 -2.57 -7.21
C THR A 162 3.46 -3.10 -7.01
N VAL A 163 3.03 -3.26 -5.76
CA VAL A 163 1.64 -3.63 -5.44
C VAL A 163 0.93 -2.45 -4.77
N PRO A 164 -0.35 -2.22 -5.06
CA PRO A 164 -1.13 -1.21 -4.36
C PRO A 164 -1.17 -1.52 -2.86
N PHE A 165 -0.78 -0.52 -2.07
CA PHE A 165 -0.95 -0.55 -0.62
C PHE A 165 -1.93 0.52 -0.17
N ASP A 166 -1.85 1.70 -0.78
CA ASP A 166 -2.71 2.85 -0.53
C ASP A 166 -3.21 3.45 -1.85
N GLY A 167 -4.34 4.14 -1.78
CA GLY A 167 -5.00 4.78 -2.91
C GLY A 167 -5.63 6.11 -2.52
N ASP A 168 -4.90 7.19 -2.78
CA ASP A 168 -5.39 8.55 -2.56
C ASP A 168 -6.35 9.00 -3.66
N VAL A 169 -7.44 9.63 -3.23
CA VAL A 169 -8.37 10.34 -4.10
C VAL A 169 -8.61 11.76 -3.58
N HIS A 170 -8.74 12.71 -4.50
CA HIS A 170 -9.13 14.07 -4.13
C HIS A 170 -10.61 14.11 -3.78
N ILE A 171 -10.92 14.55 -2.56
CA ILE A 171 -12.29 14.71 -2.05
C ILE A 171 -12.47 16.17 -1.68
N LEU A 172 -13.54 16.78 -2.17
CA LEU A 172 -13.97 18.09 -1.69
C LEU A 172 -14.78 17.94 -0.41
N PHE A 173 -14.31 18.56 0.66
CA PHE A 173 -15.08 18.74 1.89
C PHE A 173 -15.66 20.16 1.91
N TYR A 174 -16.88 20.31 2.42
CA TYR A 174 -17.54 21.61 2.57
C TYR A 174 -18.30 21.68 3.90
N ASN A 175 -18.51 22.90 4.41
CA ASN A 175 -19.25 23.10 5.66
C ASN A 175 -20.76 23.08 5.41
N LYS A 176 -21.41 21.97 5.78
CA LYS A 176 -22.86 21.80 5.60
C LYS A 176 -23.69 22.89 6.28
N VAL A 177 -23.34 23.29 7.50
CA VAL A 177 -24.06 24.35 8.23
C VAL A 177 -23.96 25.67 7.47
N ALA A 178 -22.78 26.01 6.97
CA ALA A 178 -22.56 27.23 6.19
C ALA A 178 -23.44 27.25 4.93
N PHE A 179 -23.59 26.12 4.24
CA PHE A 179 -24.38 26.01 3.00
C PHE A 179 -25.89 25.93 3.24
N GLU A 180 -26.32 25.45 4.40
CA GLU A 180 -27.74 25.27 4.72
C GLU A 180 -28.39 26.48 5.41
N THR A 181 -27.61 27.40 5.97
CA THR A 181 -28.12 28.64 6.59
C THR A 181 -28.92 29.48 5.58
N PRO A 182 -30.21 29.78 5.85
CA PRO A 182 -31.07 30.53 4.92
C PRO A 182 -30.55 31.92 4.55
N GLU A 183 -29.93 32.61 5.51
CA GLU A 183 -29.31 33.92 5.26
C GLU A 183 -28.17 33.80 4.24
N HIS A 184 -27.33 32.76 4.35
CA HIS A 184 -26.20 32.56 3.45
C HIS A 184 -26.68 32.26 2.03
N LYS A 185 -27.69 31.39 1.89
CA LYS A 185 -28.31 31.09 0.57
C LYS A 185 -28.84 32.35 -0.09
N THR A 186 -29.54 33.18 0.67
CA THR A 186 -30.11 34.44 0.18
C THR A 186 -29.01 35.39 -0.27
N ARG A 187 -28.05 35.69 0.61
CA ARG A 187 -26.95 36.61 0.31
C ARG A 187 -26.05 36.14 -0.83
N PHE A 188 -25.82 34.83 -0.93
CA PHE A 188 -25.05 34.24 -2.02
C PHE A 188 -25.77 34.42 -3.35
N ARG A 189 -27.06 34.08 -3.42
CA ARG A 189 -27.87 34.26 -4.62
C ARG A 189 -27.95 35.73 -5.04
N ASP A 190 -28.10 36.63 -4.08
CA ASP A 190 -28.15 38.07 -4.37
C ASP A 190 -26.83 38.59 -4.96
N LYS A 191 -25.68 38.01 -4.56
CA LYS A 191 -24.36 38.41 -5.06
C LYS A 191 -23.99 37.76 -6.40
N TYR A 192 -24.24 36.47 -6.56
CA TYR A 192 -23.74 35.67 -7.70
C TYR A 192 -24.83 35.25 -8.70
N GLY A 193 -26.12 35.42 -8.37
CA GLY A 193 -27.23 35.15 -9.27
C GLY A 193 -27.64 33.67 -9.39
N TYR A 194 -27.12 32.78 -8.53
CA TYR A 194 -27.49 31.36 -8.49
C TYR A 194 -27.54 30.81 -7.06
N GLU A 195 -28.16 29.64 -6.89
CA GLU A 195 -28.34 29.01 -5.59
C GLU A 195 -27.03 28.49 -4.99
N LEU A 196 -26.87 28.64 -3.67
CA LEU A 196 -25.73 28.10 -2.94
C LEU A 196 -25.87 26.58 -2.77
N THR A 197 -25.13 25.82 -3.56
CA THR A 197 -25.07 24.35 -3.55
C THR A 197 -23.62 23.88 -3.58
N PRO A 198 -23.29 22.62 -3.20
CA PRO A 198 -21.94 22.10 -3.39
C PRO A 198 -21.46 22.31 -4.85
N PRO A 199 -20.24 22.84 -5.05
CA PRO A 199 -19.81 23.29 -6.37
C PRO A 199 -19.67 22.11 -7.33
N GLN A 200 -20.15 22.31 -8.56
CA GLN A 200 -20.00 21.35 -9.67
C GLN A 200 -18.88 21.78 -10.64
N THR A 201 -18.38 23.01 -10.49
CA THR A 201 -17.31 23.57 -11.33
C THR A 201 -16.31 24.36 -10.47
N TRP A 202 -15.11 24.56 -11.00
CA TRP A 202 -14.09 25.38 -10.34
C TRP A 202 -14.48 26.85 -10.22
N ASP A 203 -15.27 27.37 -11.15
CA ASP A 203 -15.81 28.74 -11.06
C ASP A 203 -16.76 28.87 -9.88
N GLN A 204 -17.70 27.93 -9.72
CA GLN A 204 -18.59 27.89 -8.56
C GLN A 204 -17.82 27.72 -7.25
N TRP A 205 -16.79 26.86 -7.24
CA TRP A 205 -15.93 26.69 -6.08
C TRP A 205 -15.24 27.99 -5.67
N ARG A 206 -14.69 28.75 -6.64
CA ARG A 206 -14.07 30.06 -6.40
C ARG A 206 -15.07 31.07 -5.86
N ASP A 207 -16.25 31.16 -6.45
CA ASP A 207 -17.29 32.10 -6.01
C ASP A 207 -17.75 31.81 -4.57
N MET A 208 -17.88 30.53 -4.20
CA MET A 208 -18.20 30.11 -2.84
C MET A 208 -17.06 30.41 -1.86
N ALA A 209 -15.80 30.17 -2.27
CA ALA A 209 -14.64 30.51 -1.47
C ALA A 209 -14.53 32.03 -1.24
N GLU A 210 -14.80 32.84 -2.26
CA GLU A 210 -14.87 34.30 -2.14
C GLU A 210 -16.03 34.72 -1.24
N PHE A 211 -17.21 34.11 -1.40
CA PHE A 211 -18.37 34.39 -0.57
C PHE A 211 -18.09 34.16 0.91
N PHE A 212 -17.50 33.03 1.30
CA PHE A 212 -17.25 32.69 2.70
C PHE A 212 -16.01 33.35 3.30
N THR A 213 -15.40 34.29 2.58
CA THR A 213 -14.19 35.00 2.99
C THR A 213 -14.49 36.43 3.44
N GLY A 214 -13.91 36.83 4.57
CA GLY A 214 -13.85 38.22 5.02
C GLY A 214 -15.00 38.71 5.89
N TRP A 215 -15.91 37.85 6.33
CA TRP A 215 -17.02 38.22 7.24
C TRP A 215 -17.35 37.11 8.26
N ASP A 216 -18.10 37.46 9.31
CA ASP A 216 -18.43 36.57 10.42
C ASP A 216 -19.72 35.78 10.16
N TRP A 217 -19.66 34.88 9.18
CA TRP A 217 -20.79 34.02 8.80
C TRP A 217 -21.15 32.96 9.86
N MET A 218 -20.35 32.81 10.92
CA MET A 218 -20.68 31.95 12.07
C MET A 218 -21.28 32.71 13.25
N GLY A 219 -21.41 34.03 13.19
CA GLY A 219 -21.99 34.85 14.27
C GLY A 219 -21.18 34.83 15.57
N GLY A 220 -19.87 34.58 15.49
CA GLY A 220 -18.97 34.41 16.65
C GLY A 220 -18.37 35.70 17.19
N GLY A 221 -19.10 36.81 17.18
CA GLY A 221 -18.66 38.07 17.80
C GLY A 221 -17.79 38.97 16.91
N GLY A 222 -18.03 39.00 15.60
CA GLY A 222 -17.34 39.87 14.64
C GLY A 222 -16.05 39.28 14.06
N GLN A 223 -15.76 38.01 14.35
CA GLN A 223 -14.56 37.34 13.83
C GLN A 223 -14.73 36.99 12.35
N LYS A 224 -13.97 37.67 11.49
CA LYS A 224 -13.91 37.35 10.06
C LYS A 224 -13.40 35.92 9.84
N ARG A 225 -14.09 35.19 8.98
CA ARG A 225 -13.71 33.85 8.53
C ARG A 225 -13.08 33.92 7.15
N TYR A 226 -12.22 32.96 6.84
CA TYR A 226 -11.49 32.88 5.58
C TYR A 226 -11.43 31.41 5.15
N GLY A 227 -11.64 31.15 3.86
CA GLY A 227 -11.66 29.81 3.29
C GLY A 227 -13.04 29.42 2.74
N GLY A 228 -13.01 28.59 1.69
CA GLY A 228 -14.15 27.86 1.13
C GLY A 228 -14.10 26.39 1.48
#